data_AF-A0A265E6B7-F1
#
_entry.id   AF-A0A265E6B7-F1
#
_cell.length_a   1.000
_cell.length_b   1.000
_cell.length_c   1.000
_cell.angle_alpha   90.00
_cell.angle_beta   90.00
_cell.angle_gamma   90.00
#
_symmetry.space_group_name_H-M   'P 1'
#
loop_
_entity.id
_entity.type
_entity.pdbx_description
1 polymer ?
#
loop_
_entity_poly.entity_id
_entity_poly.type
_entity_poly.pdbx_seq_one_letter_code
_entity_poly.pdbx_strand_id
1 'polypeptide(L)' 'MNYKEVSPDEFDELYKHPEAQEPNTVYGAQFDSYFEVMDHSIEHANFIFKSRHDARRHVTNKYPGNELTEQMDLFQLT' A
#
# COMPACT_ATOMS: atom_id res chain seq x y z
N MET A 1 3.60 7.96 8.82
CA MET A 1 3.81 7.14 7.60
C MET A 1 2.81 7.65 6.57
N ASN A 2 3.13 7.59 5.29
CA ASN A 2 2.19 7.84 4.20
C ASN A 2 1.85 6.52 3.52
N TYR A 3 0.66 6.42 2.92
CA TYR A 3 0.26 5.27 2.12
C TYR A 3 -0.19 5.75 0.74
N LYS A 4 0.35 5.16 -0.31
CA LYS A 4 0.01 5.49 -1.70
C LYS A 4 -0.33 4.23 -2.47
N GLU A 5 -1.47 4.26 -3.16
CA GLU A 5 -1.81 3.23 -4.13
C GLU A 5 -1.35 3.68 -5.51
N VAL A 6 -0.59 2.82 -6.17
CA VAL A 6 0.01 3.07 -7.49
C VAL A 6 -0.41 1.96 -8.46
N SER A 7 -0.20 2.19 -9.76
CA SER A 7 -0.38 1.14 -10.75
C SER A 7 0.67 0.03 -10.59
N PRO A 8 0.41 -1.21 -11.08
CA PRO A 8 1.41 -2.28 -11.12
C PRO A 8 2.73 -1.86 -11.80
N ASP A 9 2.65 -1.13 -12.91
CA ASP A 9 3.83 -0.66 -13.63
C ASP A 9 4.66 0.31 -12.78
N GLU A 10 4.01 1.29 -12.14
CA GLU A 10 4.69 2.21 -11.21
C GLU A 10 5.26 1.49 -9.99
N PHE A 11 4.56 0.48 -9.49
CA PHE A 11 5.02 -0.34 -8.36
C PHE A 11 6.31 -1.09 -8.72
N ASP A 12 6.36 -1.72 -9.89
CA ASP A 12 7.54 -2.41 -10.39
C ASP A 12 8.72 -1.45 -10.61
N GLU A 13 8.46 -0.24 -11.11
CA GLU A 13 9.49 0.79 -11.27
C GLU A 13 10.03 1.25 -9.91
N LEU A 14 9.15 1.53 -8.93
CA LEU A 14 9.56 1.88 -7.56
C LEU A 14 10.34 0.74 -6.88
N TYR A 15 10.02 -0.52 -7.21
CA TYR A 15 10.74 -1.68 -6.70
C TYR A 15 12.17 -1.76 -7.26
N LYS A 16 12.34 -1.50 -8.57
CA LYS A 16 13.65 -1.49 -9.24
C LYS A 16 14.49 -0.26 -8.89
N HIS A 17 13.83 0.85 -8.55
CA HIS A 17 14.45 2.15 -8.28
C HIS A 17 14.08 2.66 -6.88
N PRO A 18 14.68 2.11 -5.80
CA PRO A 18 14.43 2.56 -4.43
C PRO A 18 14.66 4.06 -4.21
N GLU A 19 15.53 4.69 -4.98
CA GLU A 19 15.79 6.14 -4.96
C GLU A 19 14.60 7.00 -5.42
N ALA A 20 13.65 6.42 -6.16
CA ALA A 20 12.42 7.08 -6.58
C ALA A 20 11.34 7.04 -5.50
N GLN A 21 11.56 6.29 -4.41
CA GLN A 21 10.61 6.16 -3.33
C GLN A 21 10.62 7.38 -2.42
N GLU A 22 9.44 7.80 -2.00
CA GLU A 22 9.26 8.91 -1.07
C GLU A 22 9.59 8.45 0.35
N PRO A 23 10.24 9.32 1.15
CA PRO A 23 10.55 9.00 2.54
C PRO A 23 9.27 8.76 3.33
N ASN A 24 9.31 7.77 4.24
CA ASN A 24 8.18 7.39 5.09
C ASN A 24 6.90 7.14 4.28
N THR A 25 7.01 6.47 3.13
CA THR A 25 5.86 6.09 2.30
C THR A 25 5.85 4.59 2.07
N VAL A 26 4.66 4.01 2.23
CA VAL A 26 4.33 2.64 1.90
C VAL A 26 3.51 2.65 0.61
N TYR A 27 3.89 1.80 -0.33
CA TYR A 27 3.22 1.72 -1.63
C TYR A 27 2.37 0.47 -1.70
N GLY A 28 1.18 0.57 -2.28
CA GLY A 28 0.29 -0.55 -2.52
C GLY A 28 -0.10 -0.64 -4.00
N ALA A 29 -0.18 -1.86 -4.55
CA ALA A 29 -0.67 -2.08 -5.90
C ALA A 29 -1.62 -3.27 -5.97
N GLN A 30 -2.69 -3.13 -6.75
CA GLN A 30 -3.62 -4.21 -7.04
C GLN A 30 -3.16 -4.92 -8.31
N PHE A 31 -2.77 -6.18 -8.17
CA PHE A 31 -2.55 -7.11 -9.27
C PHE A 31 -3.82 -7.94 -9.50
N ASP A 32 -3.91 -8.66 -10.61
CA ASP A 32 -5.15 -9.35 -11.03
C ASP A 32 -5.85 -10.15 -9.92
N SER A 33 -5.08 -10.89 -9.12
CA SER A 33 -5.61 -11.81 -8.09
C SER A 33 -5.15 -11.53 -6.66
N TYR A 34 -4.30 -10.53 -6.45
CA TYR A 34 -3.74 -10.19 -5.15
C TYR A 34 -3.39 -8.70 -5.05
N PHE A 35 -3.20 -8.24 -3.83
CA PHE A 35 -2.74 -6.89 -3.54
C PHE A 35 -1.36 -6.98 -2.90
N GLU A 36 -0.40 -6.19 -3.37
CA GLU A 36 0.95 -6.15 -2.79
C GLU A 36 1.20 -4.81 -2.14
N VAL A 37 1.94 -4.83 -1.02
CA VAL A 37 2.37 -3.64 -0.30
C VAL A 37 3.88 -3.67 -0.13
N MET A 38 4.55 -2.62 -0.57
CA MET A 38 5.98 -2.40 -0.43
C MET A 38 6.25 -1.45 0.75
N ASP A 39 6.97 -1.96 1.75
CA ASP A 39 7.37 -1.23 2.94
C ASP A 39 8.90 -1.19 3.03
N HIS A 40 9.49 -0.48 2.08
CA HIS A 40 10.94 -0.27 2.00
C HIS A 40 11.42 0.89 2.87
N SER A 41 10.51 1.65 3.45
CA SER A 41 10.84 2.78 4.33
C SER A 41 11.29 2.33 5.73
N ILE A 42 10.84 1.17 6.21
CA ILE A 42 11.17 0.65 7.55
C ILE A 42 11.70 -0.78 7.47
N GLU A 43 10.99 -1.68 6.79
CA GLU A 43 11.27 -3.12 6.88
C GLU A 43 12.04 -3.68 5.69
N HIS A 44 12.15 -2.92 4.59
CA HIS A 44 12.74 -3.43 3.34
C HIS A 44 12.07 -4.74 2.89
N ALA A 45 10.74 -4.80 3.00
CA ALA A 45 9.93 -5.98 2.73
C ALA A 45 8.69 -5.69 1.88
N ASN A 46 8.22 -6.73 1.19
CA ASN A 46 6.95 -6.74 0.47
C ASN A 46 5.96 -7.70 1.13
N PHE A 47 4.69 -7.31 1.16
CA PHE A 47 3.60 -8.07 1.75
C PHE A 47 2.52 -8.34 0.72
N ILE A 48 2.12 -9.60 0.59
CA ILE A 48 1.07 -10.02 -0.34
C ILE A 48 -0.22 -10.29 0.45
N PHE A 49 -1.32 -9.72 -0.04
CA PHE A 49 -2.66 -9.83 0.53
C PHE A 49 -3.65 -10.34 -0.50
N LYS A 50 -4.71 -10.98 -0.02
CA LYS A 50 -5.81 -11.46 -0.88
C LYS A 50 -6.68 -10.32 -1.42
N SER A 51 -6.69 -9.19 -0.73
CA SER A 51 -7.52 -8.04 -1.10
C SER A 51 -6.86 -6.74 -0.67
N ARG A 52 -7.20 -5.66 -1.39
CA ARG A 52 -6.88 -4.27 -0.99
C ARG A 52 -7.34 -3.95 0.43
N HIS A 53 -8.49 -4.48 0.85
CA HIS A 53 -9.04 -4.26 2.18
C HIS A 53 -8.15 -4.85 3.28
N ASP A 54 -7.66 -6.08 3.10
CA ASP A 54 -6.75 -6.72 4.05
C ASP A 54 -5.42 -5.98 4.15
N ALA A 55 -4.90 -5.53 3.00
CA ALA A 55 -3.68 -4.73 2.92
C ALA A 55 -3.83 -3.40 3.68
N ARG A 56 -4.89 -2.64 3.41
CA ARG A 56 -5.17 -1.37 4.10
C ARG A 56 -5.31 -1.58 5.60
N ARG A 57 -6.06 -2.60 6.03
CA ARG A 57 -6.20 -2.95 7.46
C ARG A 57 -4.85 -3.24 8.10
N HIS A 58 -3.98 -4.00 7.43
CA HIS A 58 -2.64 -4.30 7.92
C HIS A 58 -1.81 -3.02 8.08
N VAL A 59 -1.82 -2.15 7.06
CA VAL A 59 -1.07 -0.89 7.06
C VAL A 59 -1.58 0.08 8.13
N THR A 60 -2.89 0.24 8.31
CA THR A 60 -3.48 1.09 9.38
C THR A 60 -3.07 0.59 10.76
N ASN A 61 -3.18 -0.71 11.00
CA ASN A 61 -2.86 -1.30 12.30
C ASN A 61 -1.37 -1.19 12.65
N LYS A 62 -0.51 -1.37 11.64
CA LYS A 62 0.95 -1.29 11.81
C LYS A 62 1.44 0.15 11.96
N TYR A 63 0.81 1.07 11.22
CA TYR A 63 1.17 2.49 11.17
C TYR A 63 -0.04 3.35 11.55
N PRO A 64 -0.37 3.46 12.86
CA PRO A 64 -1.56 4.16 13.34
C PRO A 64 -1.56 5.68 13.06
N GLY A 65 -0.44 6.24 12.59
CA GLY A 65 -0.32 7.61 12.11
C GLY A 65 -0.32 7.76 10.59
N ASN A 66 -0.69 6.71 9.84
CA ASN A 66 -1.05 6.87 8.43
C ASN A 66 -2.37 7.62 8.37
N GLU A 67 -2.38 8.81 7.77
CA GLU A 67 -3.60 9.43 7.26
C GLU A 67 -4.07 8.63 6.03
N LEU A 68 -4.43 7.36 6.23
CA LEU A 68 -5.34 6.70 5.31
C LEU A 68 -6.60 7.54 5.40
N THR A 69 -6.84 8.37 4.37
CA THR A 69 -8.06 9.13 4.25
C THR A 69 -9.16 8.07 4.17
N GLU A 70 -9.74 7.73 5.32
CA GLU A 70 -10.86 6.82 5.48
C GLU A 70 -12.10 7.49 4.88
N GLN A 71 -12.08 7.74 3.57
CA GLN A 71 -13.27 7.54 2.78
C GLN A 71 -13.42 6.03 2.66
N MET A 72 -13.78 5.40 3.78
CA MET A 72 -14.47 4.13 3.75
C MET A 72 -15.62 4.33 2.78
N ASP A 73 -15.59 3.60 1.66
CA ASP A 73 -16.72 3.45 0.75
C ASP A 73 -17.92 2.92 1.56
N LEU A 74 -18.63 3.84 2.22
CA LEU A 74 -19.91 3.63 2.91
C LEU A 74 -21.04 3.34 1.90
N PHE A 75 -20.72 3.14 0.61
CA PHE A 75 -21.66 3.02 -0.49
C PHE A 75 -21.62 1.67 -1.23
N GLN A 76 -20.92 0.63 -0.73
CA GLN A 76 -21.04 -0.73 -1.31
C GLN A 76 -21.90 -1.70 -0.48
N LEU A 77 -22.82 -1.19 0.34
CA LEU A 77 -23.89 -1.98 0.97
C LEU A 77 -25.26 -1.34 0.72
N THR A 78 -25.69 -1.26 -0.54
CA THR A 78 -27.11 -1.14 -0.92
C THR A 78 -27.37 -1.94 -2.18
#